data_AF-A0A2D6U5L7-F1
#
_entry.id   AF-A0A2D6U5L7-F1
#
_cell.length_a   1.000
_cell.length_b   1.000
_cell.length_c   1.000
_cell.angle_alpha   90.00
_cell.angle_beta   90.00
_cell.angle_gamma   90.00
#
_symmetry.space_group_name_H-M   'P 1'
#
loop_
_entity.id
_entity.type
_entity.pdbx_description
1 polymer ?
#
loop_
_entity_poly.entity_id
_entity_poly.type
_entity_poly.pdbx_seq_one_letter_code
_entity_poly.pdbx_strand_id
1 'polypeptide(L)'
;MAIPKFTEGTLYIDRDQDVRNESWGPYVKIGIVRDGKTPEQRVRELQTGNPRKVHTIKEYNSVPMVESLETRIHHNFADRWVRGEWFEMDDNFVENELDQEIVSYISEQKKFIDFHRKRVELKSLASNETIREPTSYELKLHQEYINAKIRNDELKA
;
A
#
# COMPACT_ATOMS: atom_id res chain seq x y z
N MET A 1 5.99 4.37 15.95
CA MET A 1 5.92 4.08 14.51
C MET A 1 6.63 2.75 14.24
N ALA A 2 6.05 1.89 13.41
CA ALA A 2 6.69 0.63 13.01
C ALA A 2 7.98 0.90 12.21
N ILE A 3 8.99 0.03 12.36
CA ILE A 3 10.21 0.08 11.55
C ILE A 3 9.82 -0.29 10.11
N PRO A 4 10.20 0.50 9.10
CA PRO A 4 9.88 0.20 7.72
C PRO A 4 10.58 -1.10 7.30
N LYS A 5 9.85 -2.00 6.65
CA LYS A 5 10.42 -3.18 6.01
C LYS A 5 10.68 -2.87 4.54
N PHE A 6 11.87 -3.21 4.06
CA PHE A 6 12.31 -2.98 2.68
C PHE A 6 12.15 -4.24 1.81
N THR A 7 11.05 -4.95 2.02
CA THR A 7 10.72 -6.13 1.22
C THR A 7 10.28 -5.68 -0.16
N GLU A 8 11.09 -5.95 -1.17
CA GLU A 8 10.69 -5.77 -2.56
C GLU A 8 9.71 -6.88 -2.99
N GLY A 9 8.74 -6.52 -3.81
CA GLY A 9 7.82 -7.50 -4.39
C GLY A 9 6.88 -6.90 -5.42
N THR A 10 5.84 -7.67 -5.72
CA THR A 10 4.77 -7.28 -6.66
C THR A 10 3.45 -7.23 -5.91
N LEU A 11 2.71 -6.14 -6.07
CA LEU A 11 1.31 -6.05 -5.68
C LEU A 11 0.46 -6.43 -6.89
N TYR A 12 -0.56 -7.23 -6.69
CA TYR A 12 -1.47 -7.68 -7.75
C TYR A 12 -2.92 -7.51 -7.33
N ILE A 13 -3.77 -7.37 -8.34
CA ILE A 13 -5.23 -7.29 -8.20
C ILE A 13 -5.82 -8.49 -8.93
N ASP A 14 -6.51 -9.36 -8.20
CA ASP A 14 -7.27 -10.45 -8.80
C ASP A 14 -8.78 -10.15 -8.81
N ARG A 15 -9.49 -10.73 -9.76
CA ARG A 15 -10.95 -10.71 -9.84
C ARG A 15 -11.48 -12.10 -10.16
N ASP A 16 -12.62 -12.44 -9.57
CA ASP A 16 -13.28 -13.70 -9.86
C ASP A 16 -14.20 -13.60 -11.09
N GLN A 17 -14.32 -14.69 -11.84
CA GLN A 17 -15.22 -14.85 -12.97
C GLN A 17 -16.04 -16.14 -12.80
N ASP A 18 -17.35 -16.03 -12.96
CA ASP A 18 -18.26 -17.17 -12.91
C ASP A 18 -18.04 -18.08 -14.13
N VAL A 19 -17.89 -19.38 -13.89
CA VAL A 19 -17.59 -20.35 -14.96
C VAL A 19 -18.80 -20.66 -15.84
N ARG A 20 -20.03 -20.46 -15.33
CA ARG A 20 -21.26 -20.85 -16.05
C ARG A 20 -21.75 -19.78 -17.00
N ASN A 21 -21.62 -18.50 -16.61
CA ASN A 21 -22.15 -17.38 -17.38
C ASN A 21 -21.08 -16.33 -17.75
N GLU A 22 -19.81 -16.59 -17.40
CA GLU A 22 -18.66 -15.72 -17.71
C GLU A 22 -18.73 -14.31 -17.10
N SER A 23 -19.67 -14.07 -16.18
CA SER A 23 -19.80 -12.79 -15.51
C SER A 23 -18.68 -12.56 -14.50
N TRP A 24 -18.14 -11.34 -14.52
CA TRP A 24 -17.18 -10.88 -13.53
C TRP A 24 -17.86 -10.63 -12.19
N GLY A 25 -17.24 -11.09 -11.10
CA GLY A 25 -17.70 -10.83 -9.74
C GLY A 25 -17.51 -9.37 -9.33
N PRO A 26 -18.26 -8.87 -8.32
CA PRO A 26 -18.12 -7.51 -7.84
C PRO A 26 -16.87 -7.31 -6.95
N TYR A 27 -16.18 -8.40 -6.60
CA TYR A 27 -15.10 -8.37 -5.63
C TYR A 27 -13.74 -8.46 -6.30
N VAL A 28 -12.79 -7.69 -5.78
CA VAL A 28 -11.38 -7.76 -6.14
C VAL A 28 -10.56 -8.14 -4.93
N LYS A 29 -9.49 -8.90 -5.17
CA LYS A 29 -8.50 -9.25 -4.17
C LYS A 29 -7.26 -8.39 -4.37
N ILE A 30 -6.82 -7.72 -3.31
CA ILE A 30 -5.57 -6.95 -3.32
C ILE A 30 -4.54 -7.75 -2.54
N GLY A 31 -3.53 -8.28 -3.22
CA GLY A 31 -2.53 -9.14 -2.59
C GLY A 31 -1.11 -8.84 -3.05
N ILE A 32 -0.15 -9.48 -2.38
CA ILE A 32 1.28 -9.33 -2.69
C ILE A 32 1.98 -10.67 -2.93
N VAL A 33 3.04 -10.61 -3.71
CA VAL A 33 4.07 -11.65 -3.79
C VAL A 33 5.44 -11.03 -3.52
N ARG A 34 6.33 -11.84 -2.92
CA ARG A 34 7.70 -11.48 -2.56
C ARG A 34 8.63 -12.68 -2.80
N ASP A 35 9.92 -12.46 -2.66
CA ASP A 35 10.95 -13.51 -2.74
C ASP A 35 10.94 -14.27 -4.07
N GLY A 36 10.68 -13.57 -5.18
CA GLY A 36 10.68 -14.14 -6.53
C GLY A 36 9.45 -14.98 -6.89
N LYS A 37 8.44 -15.04 -6.02
CA LYS A 37 7.13 -15.62 -6.36
C LYS A 37 6.37 -14.72 -7.34
N THR A 38 5.52 -15.32 -8.17
CA THR A 38 4.72 -14.58 -9.16
C THR A 38 3.22 -14.61 -8.81
N PRO A 39 2.44 -13.60 -9.23
CA PRO A 39 0.99 -13.60 -9.03
C PRO A 39 0.31 -14.86 -9.60
N GLU A 40 0.78 -15.38 -10.73
CA GLU A 40 0.19 -16.57 -11.36
C GLU A 40 0.38 -17.83 -10.51
N GLN A 41 1.52 -17.96 -9.82
CA GLN A 41 1.72 -19.04 -8.85
C GLN A 41 0.67 -18.95 -7.74
N ARG A 42 0.38 -17.74 -7.26
CA ARG A 42 -0.60 -17.50 -6.20
C ARG A 42 -2.03 -17.72 -6.66
N VAL A 43 -2.37 -17.31 -7.89
CA VAL A 43 -3.66 -17.61 -8.51
C VAL A 43 -3.90 -19.12 -8.62
N ARG A 44 -2.89 -19.91 -9.03
CA ARG A 44 -3.02 -21.38 -9.08
C ARG A 44 -3.32 -22.00 -7.71
N GLU A 45 -2.66 -21.51 -6.66
CA GLU A 45 -2.95 -21.94 -5.29
C GLU A 45 -4.40 -21.61 -4.89
N LEU A 46 -4.88 -20.40 -5.20
CA LEU A 46 -6.26 -19.97 -4.91
C LEU A 46 -7.30 -20.76 -5.74
N GLN A 47 -6.98 -21.09 -6.99
CA GLN A 47 -7.89 -21.76 -7.91
C GLN A 47 -8.23 -23.19 -7.47
N THR A 48 -7.30 -23.88 -6.80
CA THR A 48 -7.44 -25.30 -6.44
C THR A 48 -8.66 -25.56 -5.52
N GLY A 49 -9.11 -24.55 -4.76
CA GLY A 49 -10.29 -24.63 -3.90
C GLY A 49 -11.46 -23.71 -4.30
N ASN A 50 -11.31 -22.89 -5.34
CA ASN A 50 -12.33 -21.92 -5.73
C ASN A 50 -13.17 -22.44 -6.92
N PRO A 51 -14.51 -22.54 -6.79
CA PRO A 51 -15.38 -22.93 -7.90
C PRO A 51 -15.46 -21.88 -9.03
N ARG A 52 -15.05 -20.63 -8.75
CA ARG A 52 -14.98 -19.53 -9.72
C ARG A 52 -13.55 -19.41 -10.25
N LYS A 53 -13.39 -18.94 -11.50
CA LYS A 53 -12.05 -18.66 -12.05
C LYS A 53 -11.50 -17.40 -11.40
N VAL A 54 -10.23 -17.40 -11.03
CA VAL A 54 -9.53 -16.22 -10.51
C VAL A 54 -8.57 -15.72 -11.57
N HIS A 55 -8.64 -14.43 -11.89
CA HIS A 55 -7.81 -13.77 -12.89
C HIS A 55 -7.06 -12.61 -12.26
N THR A 56 -5.75 -12.54 -12.47
CA THR A 56 -4.99 -11.32 -12.19
C THR A 56 -5.32 -10.29 -13.27
N ILE A 57 -5.93 -9.17 -12.86
CA ILE A 57 -6.34 -8.09 -13.76
C ILE A 57 -5.33 -6.95 -13.80
N LYS A 58 -4.53 -6.78 -12.74
CA LYS A 58 -3.44 -5.79 -12.67
C LYS A 58 -2.26 -6.28 -11.84
N GLU A 59 -1.06 -5.80 -12.20
CA GLU A 59 0.18 -6.07 -11.47
C GLU A 59 1.04 -4.81 -11.39
N TYR A 60 1.66 -4.61 -10.23
CA TYR A 60 2.59 -3.52 -9.95
C TYR A 60 3.91 -4.12 -9.47
N ASN A 61 4.87 -4.18 -10.38
CA ASN A 61 6.16 -4.84 -10.18
C ASN A 61 7.21 -3.93 -9.51
N SER A 62 8.21 -4.54 -8.89
CA SER A 62 9.35 -3.86 -8.25
C SER A 62 8.93 -2.76 -7.28
N VAL A 63 7.96 -3.08 -6.42
CA VAL A 63 7.53 -2.23 -5.32
C VAL A 63 8.53 -2.36 -4.18
N PRO A 64 9.23 -1.29 -3.76
CA PRO A 64 10.36 -1.38 -2.84
C PRO A 64 9.96 -1.73 -1.40
N MET A 65 8.72 -1.43 -1.00
CA MET A 65 8.19 -1.72 0.33
C MET A 65 6.77 -2.30 0.21
N VAL A 66 6.66 -3.46 -0.44
CA VAL A 66 5.37 -4.03 -0.89
C VAL A 66 4.39 -4.30 0.25
N GLU A 67 4.86 -4.79 1.41
CA GLU A 67 4.02 -5.04 2.59
C GLU A 67 3.45 -3.74 3.16
N SER A 68 4.23 -2.66 3.12
CA SER A 68 3.79 -1.34 3.59
C SER A 68 2.77 -0.73 2.63
N LEU A 69 2.95 -0.96 1.31
CA LEU A 69 1.97 -0.54 0.30
C LEU A 69 0.64 -1.25 0.51
N GLU A 70 0.64 -2.58 0.54
CA GLU A 70 -0.56 -3.40 0.74
C GLU A 70 -1.33 -2.98 2.00
N THR A 71 -0.64 -2.91 3.13
CA THR A 71 -1.24 -2.49 4.40
C THR A 71 -1.87 -1.11 4.29
N ARG A 72 -1.24 -0.17 3.58
CA ARG A 72 -1.77 1.19 3.41
C ARG A 72 -3.02 1.19 2.52
N ILE A 73 -2.99 0.47 1.41
CA ILE A 73 -4.13 0.35 0.49
C ILE A 73 -5.32 -0.32 1.19
N HIS A 74 -5.10 -1.40 1.94
CA HIS A 74 -6.18 -2.05 2.72
C HIS A 74 -6.82 -1.11 3.73
N HIS A 75 -6.04 -0.28 4.42
CA HIS A 75 -6.57 0.71 5.35
C HIS A 75 -7.28 1.87 4.65
N ASN A 76 -6.73 2.38 3.54
CA ASN A 76 -7.31 3.51 2.82
C ASN A 76 -8.68 3.17 2.21
N PHE A 77 -8.87 1.91 1.78
CA PHE A 77 -10.14 1.42 1.23
C PHE A 77 -10.84 0.45 2.19
N ALA A 78 -10.67 0.65 3.50
CA ALA A 78 -11.29 -0.19 4.52
C ALA A 78 -12.82 -0.12 4.51
N ASP A 79 -13.39 0.97 4.00
CA ASP A 79 -14.83 1.17 3.78
C ASP A 79 -15.40 0.21 2.72
N ARG A 80 -14.56 -0.32 1.82
CA ARG A 80 -14.91 -1.29 0.78
C ARG A 80 -14.53 -2.72 1.15
N TRP A 81 -13.99 -2.93 2.34
CA TRP A 81 -13.47 -4.23 2.77
C TRP A 81 -14.60 -5.21 3.06
N VAL A 82 -14.62 -6.33 2.35
CA VAL A 82 -15.63 -7.38 2.51
C VAL A 82 -15.13 -8.47 3.46
N ARG A 83 -14.02 -9.13 3.12
CA ARG A 83 -13.45 -10.23 3.93
C ARG A 83 -12.02 -10.56 3.52
N GLY A 84 -11.14 -10.74 4.50
CA GLY A 84 -9.77 -11.19 4.24
C GLY A 84 -9.01 -10.15 3.44
N GLU A 85 -8.71 -10.43 2.17
CA GLU A 85 -8.04 -9.50 1.25
C GLU A 85 -8.99 -9.04 0.11
N TRP A 86 -10.30 -9.26 0.27
CA TRP A 86 -11.32 -8.98 -0.75
C TRP A 86 -12.10 -7.70 -0.46
N PHE A 87 -12.31 -6.91 -1.52
CA PHE A 87 -12.96 -5.61 -1.51
C PHE A 87 -14.04 -5.53 -2.59
N GLU A 88 -15.10 -4.76 -2.34
CA GLU A 88 -16.13 -4.47 -3.33
C GLU A 88 -15.74 -3.24 -4.16
N MET A 89 -15.31 -3.49 -5.40
CA MET A 89 -14.80 -2.47 -6.32
C MET A 89 -15.21 -2.80 -7.76
N ASP A 90 -15.89 -1.86 -8.42
CA ASP A 90 -16.21 -1.97 -9.84
C ASP A 90 -14.99 -1.68 -10.72
N ASP A 91 -15.10 -1.94 -12.02
CA ASP A 91 -14.00 -1.73 -12.97
C ASP A 91 -13.55 -0.27 -13.00
N ASN A 92 -14.48 0.69 -12.91
CA ASN A 92 -14.14 2.11 -12.94
C ASN A 92 -13.33 2.52 -11.71
N PHE A 93 -13.66 2.00 -10.53
CA PHE A 93 -12.93 2.24 -9.30
C PHE A 93 -11.52 1.63 -9.37
N VAL A 94 -11.39 0.41 -9.88
CA VAL A 94 -10.10 -0.26 -10.05
C VAL A 94 -9.21 0.49 -11.04
N GLU A 95 -9.76 0.89 -12.19
CA GLU A 95 -9.00 1.56 -13.24
C GLU A 95 -8.60 3.00 -12.91
N ASN A 96 -9.34 3.67 -12.02
CA ASN A 96 -9.08 5.06 -11.68
C ASN A 96 -8.59 5.21 -10.24
N GLU A 97 -9.47 5.12 -9.26
CA GLU A 97 -9.17 5.50 -7.87
C GLU A 97 -8.10 4.59 -7.25
N LEU A 98 -8.25 3.28 -7.39
CA LEU A 98 -7.30 2.32 -6.84
C LEU A 98 -5.94 2.40 -7.54
N ASP A 99 -5.93 2.44 -8.88
CA ASP A 99 -4.71 2.50 -9.68
C ASP A 99 -3.90 3.78 -9.36
N GLN A 100 -4.57 4.93 -9.34
CA GLN A 100 -3.93 6.21 -9.05
C GLN A 100 -3.31 6.23 -7.64
N GLU A 101 -4.01 5.71 -6.64
CA GLU A 101 -3.52 5.67 -5.27
C GLU A 101 -2.30 4.73 -5.14
N ILE A 102 -2.35 3.54 -5.78
CA ILE A 102 -1.23 2.59 -5.80
C ILE A 102 0.00 3.22 -6.47
N VAL A 103 -0.17 3.79 -7.67
CA VAL A 103 0.94 4.40 -8.44
C VAL A 103 1.53 5.58 -7.68
N SER A 104 0.69 6.43 -7.07
CA SER A 104 1.11 7.55 -6.22
C SER A 104 1.99 7.06 -5.07
N TYR A 105 1.58 6.01 -4.34
CA TYR A 105 2.40 5.47 -3.26
C TYR A 105 3.68 4.80 -3.70
N ILE A 106 3.67 4.08 -4.81
CA ILE A 106 4.90 3.49 -5.36
C ILE A 106 5.90 4.60 -5.69
N SER A 107 5.43 5.70 -6.29
CA SER A 107 6.25 6.87 -6.59
C SER A 107 6.80 7.53 -5.31
N GLU A 108 5.96 7.72 -4.30
CA GLU A 108 6.36 8.25 -2.99
C GLU A 108 7.45 7.37 -2.34
N GLN A 109 7.22 6.05 -2.30
CA GLN A 109 8.18 5.10 -1.74
C GLN A 109 9.52 5.17 -2.45
N LYS A 110 9.52 5.16 -3.79
CA LYS A 110 10.76 5.25 -4.60
C LYS A 110 11.50 6.56 -4.34
N LYS A 111 10.78 7.69 -4.26
CA LYS A 111 11.36 9.01 -4.02
C LYS A 111 12.00 9.13 -2.64
N PHE A 112 11.42 8.50 -1.62
CA PHE A 112 11.84 8.67 -0.22
C PHE A 112 12.50 7.44 0.42
N ILE A 113 12.80 6.41 -0.37
CA ILE A 113 13.34 5.13 0.14
C ILE A 113 14.64 5.32 0.94
N ASP A 114 15.53 6.21 0.49
CA ASP A 114 16.81 6.46 1.15
C ASP A 114 16.64 7.18 2.48
N PHE A 115 15.64 8.06 2.62
CA PHE A 115 15.29 8.64 3.91
C PHE A 115 14.75 7.59 4.88
N HIS A 116 13.97 6.62 4.40
CA HIS A 116 13.52 5.49 5.23
C HIS A 116 14.69 4.62 5.67
N ARG A 117 15.65 4.32 4.79
CA ARG A 117 16.89 3.59 5.14
C ARG A 117 17.68 4.37 6.18
N LYS A 118 17.88 5.67 5.96
CA LYS A 118 18.61 6.53 6.88
C LYS A 118 17.97 6.57 8.27
N ARG A 119 16.63 6.59 8.32
CA ARG A 119 15.89 6.49 9.59
C ARG A 119 16.20 5.21 10.36
N VAL A 120 16.33 4.07 9.66
CA VAL A 120 16.67 2.79 10.30
C VAL A 120 18.10 2.80 10.82
N GLU A 121 19.06 3.33 10.05
CA GLU A 121 20.45 3.50 10.49
C GLU A 121 20.56 4.39 11.74
N LEU A 122 19.88 5.54 11.71
CA LEU A 122 19.90 6.52 12.80
C LEU A 122 19.24 5.99 14.07
N LYS A 123 18.29 5.03 13.96
CA LYS A 123 17.66 4.43 15.14
C LYS A 123 18.66 3.74 16.06
N SER A 124 19.71 3.14 15.51
CA SER A 124 20.76 2.44 16.27
C SER A 124 21.90 3.34 16.75
N LEU A 125 21.94 4.59 16.32
CA LEU A 125 23.02 5.52 16.67
C LEU A 125 22.66 6.27 17.95
N ALA A 126 23.58 6.25 18.92
CA ALA A 126 23.46 7.07 20.11
C ALA A 126 23.51 8.56 19.73
N SER A 127 22.68 9.36 20.41
CA SER A 127 22.72 10.81 20.27
C SER A 127 24.09 11.34 20.70
N ASN A 128 24.60 12.34 19.99
CA ASN A 128 25.77 13.11 20.43
C ASN A 128 25.39 14.23 21.41
N GLU A 129 24.11 14.32 21.81
CA GLU A 129 23.52 15.32 22.72
C GLU A 129 23.61 16.79 22.23
N THR A 130 24.23 17.03 21.08
CA THR A 130 24.33 18.36 20.50
C THR A 130 23.00 18.78 19.88
N ILE A 131 22.39 19.80 20.46
CA ILE A 131 21.22 20.46 19.89
C ILE A 131 21.72 21.60 19.00
N ARG A 132 21.33 21.58 17.73
CA ARG A 132 21.55 22.70 16.81
C ARG A 132 20.32 23.58 16.71
N GLU A 133 20.54 24.84 16.35
CA GLU A 133 19.44 25.73 16.01
C GLU A 133 18.69 25.21 14.77
N PRO A 134 17.35 25.30 14.75
CA PRO A 134 16.54 24.94 13.60
C PRO A 134 16.74 25.95 12.47
N THR A 135 16.68 25.46 11.24
CA THR A 135 16.70 26.33 10.06
C THR A 135 15.33 26.99 9.85
N SER A 136 15.28 28.10 9.10
CA SER A 136 14.02 28.76 8.75
C SER A 136 13.04 27.84 8.01
N TYR A 137 13.57 26.90 7.21
CA TYR A 137 12.77 25.89 6.53
C TYR A 137 12.11 24.91 7.52
N GLU A 138 12.86 24.45 8.52
CA GLU A 138 12.35 23.51 9.53
C GLU A 138 11.31 24.15 10.45
N LEU A 139 11.50 25.44 10.79
CA LEU A 139 10.49 26.21 11.53
C LEU A 139 9.18 26.32 10.73
N LYS A 140 9.29 26.60 9.42
CA LYS A 140 8.11 26.66 8.54
C LYS A 140 7.40 25.31 8.46
N LEU A 141 8.16 24.23 8.25
CA LEU A 141 7.62 22.86 8.20
C LEU A 141 6.96 22.47 9.53
N HIS A 142 7.55 22.85 10.65
CA HIS A 142 6.97 22.63 11.97
C HIS A 142 5.61 23.33 12.11
N GLN A 143 5.51 24.59 11.67
CA GLN A 143 4.26 25.33 11.71
C GLN A 143 3.18 24.69 10.83
N GLU A 144 3.54 24.22 9.63
CA GLU A 144 2.63 23.49 8.74
C GLU A 144 2.11 22.21 9.40
N TYR A 145 2.98 21.46 10.08
CA TYR A 145 2.61 20.28 10.85
C TYR A 145 1.64 20.60 11.99
N ILE A 146 1.90 21.65 12.78
CA ILE A 146 1.02 22.08 13.88
C ILE A 146 -0.37 22.42 13.34
N ASN A 147 -0.44 23.17 12.25
CA ASN A 147 -1.72 23.55 11.63
C ASN A 147 -2.51 22.32 11.15
N ALA A 148 -1.83 21.35 10.53
CA ALA A 148 -2.46 20.10 10.08
C ALA A 148 -2.96 19.26 11.26
N LYS A 149 -2.20 19.22 12.36
CA LYS A 149 -2.59 18.50 13.59
C LYS A 149 -3.84 19.10 14.22
N ILE A 150 -3.88 20.43 14.40
CA ILE A 150 -5.04 21.14 14.95
C ILE A 150 -6.29 20.82 14.13
N ARG A 151 -6.22 20.92 12.80
CA ARG A 151 -7.35 20.58 11.91
C ARG A 151 -7.83 19.15 12.10
N ASN A 152 -6.92 18.18 12.26
CA ASN A 152 -7.28 16.79 12.46
C ASN A 152 -7.93 16.55 13.83
N ASP A 153 -7.45 17.24 14.86
CA ASP A 153 -8.01 17.15 16.22
C ASP A 153 -9.42 17.78 16.27
N GLU A 154 -9.65 18.90 15.57
CA GLU A 154 -10.97 19.53 15.41
C GLU A 154 -11.97 18.65 14.67
N LEU A 155 -11.55 17.92 13.63
CA LEU A 155 -12.41 17.01 12.88
C LEU A 155 -12.82 15.74 13.65
N LYS A 156 -12.14 15.44 14.77
CA LYS A 156 -12.44 14.30 15.64
C LYS A 156 -13.34 14.66 16.83
N ALA A 157 -13.59 15.95 17.07
CA ALA A 157 -14.43 16.47 18.15
C ALA A 157 -15.90 16.57 17.71
#